data_AF-A0A0L7K617-F1
#
_entry.id   AF-A0A0L7K617-F1
#
_cell.length_a   1.000
_cell.length_b   1.000
_cell.length_c   1.000
_cell.angle_alpha   90.00
_cell.angle_beta   90.00
_cell.angle_gamma   90.00
#
_symmetry.space_group_name_H-M   'P 1'
#
loop_
_entity.id
_entity.type
_entity.pdbx_description
1 polymer ?
#
loop_
_entity_poly.entity_id
_entity_poly.type
_entity_poly.pdbx_seq_one_letter_code
_entity_poly.pdbx_strand_id
1 'polypeptide(L)'
;MTNEQKEIWSNKCSSSWPCKEKCKKDYSKICPKGWIKESDGVCSAPKNYNGPCLSRASLITLDKDMKVAFEKLCKLNFPCLKECKMDDNDPCPKDWILKSDEFGTPQNCLPPDYYNGSCDEHTKFIGLNSTLKESLAYECDIKWPCEIDTTKLINYEEYCPEYWTQSEKYCIAPQSYMGPCSKKKSFQSFKKEIKKAYAEECDIEWPLYKNSREEYLPKISTLRKGKYSYGSVEPITGNIISTMK
;
A
#
# COMPACT_ATOMS: atom_id res chain seq x y z
N MET A 1 9.98 29.75 7.27
CA MET A 1 10.87 29.99 8.43
C MET A 1 12.03 29.03 8.39
N THR A 2 13.27 29.52 8.53
CA THR A 2 14.47 28.70 8.70
C THR A 2 14.51 28.04 10.09
N ASN A 3 15.39 27.06 10.30
CA ASN A 3 15.56 26.42 11.62
C ASN A 3 15.98 27.45 12.69
N GLU A 4 16.85 28.41 12.34
CA GLU A 4 17.26 29.52 13.21
C GLU A 4 16.07 30.41 13.58
N GLN A 5 15.18 30.72 12.62
CA GLN A 5 13.97 31.49 12.90
C GLN A 5 13.00 30.75 13.82
N LYS A 6 12.89 29.42 13.68
CA LYS A 6 12.08 28.58 14.58
C LYS A 6 12.65 28.56 16.01
N GLU A 7 13.96 28.50 16.15
CA GLU A 7 14.63 28.54 17.46
C GLU A 7 14.42 29.89 18.16
N ILE A 8 14.63 31.00 17.45
CA ILE A 8 14.38 32.35 17.99
C ILE A 8 12.92 32.49 18.43
N TRP A 9 11.97 31.99 17.64
CA TRP A 9 10.55 32.05 17.97
C TRP A 9 10.19 31.16 19.17
N SER A 10 10.77 29.96 19.24
CA SER A 10 10.57 29.03 20.36
C SER A 10 11.01 29.65 21.67
N ASN A 11 12.18 30.31 21.67
CA ASN A 11 12.72 30.99 22.84
C ASN A 11 11.91 32.24 23.22
N LYS A 12 11.49 33.06 22.24
CA LYS A 12 10.70 34.28 22.51
C LYS A 12 9.29 34.00 22.99
N CYS A 13 8.64 32.98 22.44
CA CYS A 13 7.23 32.70 22.69
C CYS A 13 7.01 31.52 23.65
N SER A 14 8.08 30.91 24.19
CA SER A 14 8.00 29.66 24.96
C SER A 14 7.18 28.57 24.28
N SER A 15 7.20 28.56 22.95
CA SER A 15 6.41 27.64 22.13
C SER A 15 7.30 26.51 21.62
N SER A 16 6.83 25.27 21.73
CA SER A 16 7.53 24.12 21.16
C SER A 16 7.05 23.90 19.73
N TRP A 17 7.98 23.82 18.79
CA TRP A 17 7.64 23.36 17.44
C TRP A 17 7.51 21.85 17.45
N PRO A 18 6.35 21.28 17.08
CA PRO A 18 6.26 19.84 16.90
C PRO A 18 7.28 19.43 15.84
N CYS A 19 8.08 18.42 16.15
CA CYS A 19 8.96 17.80 15.16
C CYS A 19 8.09 17.37 13.97
N LYS A 20 8.54 17.68 12.74
CA LYS A 20 7.88 17.16 11.54
C LYS A 20 8.00 15.64 11.59
N GLU A 21 6.92 14.95 11.98
CA GLU A 21 6.88 13.50 11.88
C GLU A 21 7.04 13.15 10.40
N LYS A 22 7.85 12.14 10.09
CA LYS A 22 8.12 11.72 8.71
C LYS A 22 7.12 10.67 8.22
N CYS A 23 6.41 10.05 9.16
CA CYS A 23 5.55 8.90 8.96
C CYS A 23 4.78 8.62 10.25
N LYS A 24 3.65 7.91 10.12
CA LYS A 24 2.97 7.32 11.28
C LYS A 24 3.84 6.22 11.88
N LYS A 25 4.13 6.28 13.18
CA LYS A 25 5.04 5.36 13.87
C LYS A 25 4.38 4.02 14.24
N ASP A 26 5.16 2.94 14.15
CA ASP A 26 4.79 1.59 14.57
C ASP A 26 5.27 1.32 16.00
N TYR A 27 4.41 1.63 16.96
CA TYR A 27 4.63 1.33 18.38
C TYR A 27 4.32 -0.13 18.75
N SER A 28 3.88 -0.97 17.80
CA SER A 28 3.76 -2.43 18.02
C SER A 28 5.14 -3.08 18.11
N LYS A 29 6.17 -2.49 17.49
CA LYS A 29 7.54 -2.96 17.62
C LYS A 29 8.04 -2.77 19.05
N ILE A 30 8.81 -3.75 19.51
CA ILE A 30 9.39 -3.74 20.86
C ILE A 30 10.52 -2.70 20.92
N CYS A 31 11.42 -2.70 19.93
CA CYS A 31 12.59 -1.84 19.91
C CYS A 31 12.48 -0.68 18.91
N PRO A 32 13.11 0.47 19.22
CA PRO A 32 13.26 1.59 18.30
C PRO A 32 14.03 1.20 17.03
N LYS A 33 13.92 2.04 15.99
CA LYS A 33 14.64 1.86 14.73
C LYS A 33 16.15 1.84 15.00
N GLY A 34 16.82 0.79 14.50
CA GLY A 34 18.27 0.61 14.64
C GLY A 34 18.73 0.02 15.98
N TRP A 35 17.81 -0.21 16.92
CA TRP A 35 18.11 -0.93 18.16
C TRP A 35 17.88 -2.43 17.95
N ILE A 36 18.75 -3.24 18.54
CA ILE A 36 18.73 -4.70 18.41
C ILE A 36 17.97 -5.28 19.60
N LYS A 37 16.99 -6.14 19.33
CA LYS A 37 16.28 -6.90 20.36
C LYS A 37 17.16 -8.09 20.78
N GLU A 38 17.52 -8.16 22.05
CA GLU A 38 18.22 -9.29 22.64
C GLU A 38 17.26 -10.42 23.05
N SER A 39 17.81 -11.58 23.42
CA SER A 39 17.04 -12.79 23.76
C SER A 39 16.15 -12.61 25.00
N ASP A 40 16.56 -11.75 25.92
CA ASP A 40 15.81 -11.31 27.11
C ASP A 40 14.70 -10.28 26.79
N GLY A 41 14.56 -9.89 25.52
CA GLY A 41 13.61 -8.90 25.05
C GLY A 41 14.02 -7.44 25.34
N VAL A 42 15.24 -7.24 25.83
CA VAL A 42 15.83 -5.92 26.04
C VAL A 42 16.31 -5.35 24.70
N CYS A 43 16.18 -4.04 24.54
CA CYS A 43 16.63 -3.34 23.34
C CYS A 43 18.01 -2.72 23.60
N SER A 44 18.96 -3.05 22.73
CA SER A 44 20.32 -2.52 22.76
C SER A 44 20.58 -1.56 21.61
N ALA A 45 21.06 -0.37 21.96
CA ALA A 45 21.35 0.72 21.06
C ALA A 45 22.60 0.43 20.21
N PRO A 46 22.68 0.98 18.99
CA PRO A 46 23.88 0.90 18.18
C PRO A 46 25.02 1.74 18.80
N LYS A 47 26.27 1.42 18.46
CA LYS A 47 27.48 2.09 19.01
C LYS A 47 27.53 3.60 18.80
N ASN A 48 26.79 4.12 17.82
CA ASN A 48 26.72 5.54 17.46
C ASN A 48 25.55 6.28 18.14
N TYR A 49 24.84 5.65 19.07
CA TYR A 49 23.77 6.30 19.81
C TYR A 49 24.34 7.33 20.79
N ASN A 50 24.07 8.61 20.52
CA ASN A 50 24.49 9.76 21.34
C ASN A 50 23.30 10.44 22.04
N GLY A 51 22.23 9.71 22.31
CA GLY A 51 21.07 10.24 23.03
C GLY A 51 21.27 10.26 24.55
N PRO A 52 20.37 10.92 25.29
CA PRO A 52 20.50 11.13 26.73
C PRO A 52 20.16 9.88 27.57
N CYS A 53 19.68 8.79 26.96
CA CYS A 53 19.27 7.58 27.67
C CYS A 53 20.35 6.50 27.64
N LEU A 54 20.17 5.46 28.46
CA LEU A 54 21.04 4.28 28.46
C LEU A 54 20.97 3.54 27.13
N SER A 55 22.10 2.95 26.72
CA SER A 55 22.20 2.15 25.50
C SER A 55 21.53 0.77 25.60
N ARG A 56 20.95 0.41 26.76
CA ARG A 56 20.24 -0.84 26.98
C ARG A 56 18.98 -0.54 27.79
N ALA A 57 17.81 -0.86 27.26
CA ALA A 57 16.52 -0.56 27.91
C ALA A 57 15.48 -1.64 27.62
N SER A 58 14.73 -2.05 28.65
CA SER A 58 13.56 -2.93 28.47
C SER A 58 12.34 -2.10 28.12
N LEU A 59 11.71 -2.40 26.98
CA LEU A 59 10.54 -1.68 26.46
C LEU A 59 9.31 -2.59 26.33
N ILE A 60 9.40 -3.81 26.85
CA ILE A 60 8.38 -4.85 26.72
C ILE A 60 7.09 -4.46 27.43
N THR A 61 7.22 -3.81 28.60
CA THR A 61 6.09 -3.41 29.45
C THR A 61 5.55 -2.03 29.15
N LEU A 62 6.17 -1.30 28.21
CA LEU A 62 5.75 0.06 27.87
C LEU A 62 4.55 0.03 26.92
N ASP A 63 3.52 0.79 27.26
CA ASP A 63 2.40 1.05 26.36
C ASP A 63 2.77 2.07 25.27
N LYS A 64 1.82 2.37 24.38
CA LYS A 64 2.04 3.29 23.26
C LYS A 64 2.47 4.68 23.72
N ASP A 65 1.82 5.25 24.73
CA ASP A 65 2.10 6.63 25.17
C ASP A 65 3.44 6.70 25.89
N MET A 66 3.80 5.66 26.65
CA MET A 66 5.12 5.50 27.23
C MET A 66 6.21 5.37 26.15
N LYS A 67 5.95 4.64 25.05
CA LYS A 67 6.89 4.55 23.93
C LYS A 67 7.04 5.87 23.18
N VAL A 68 5.97 6.65 23.04
CA VAL A 68 6.02 8.03 22.49
C VAL A 68 6.88 8.93 23.39
N ALA A 69 6.69 8.85 24.71
CA ALA A 69 7.50 9.60 25.66
C ALA A 69 8.98 9.18 25.60
N PHE A 70 9.24 7.87 25.55
CA PHE A 70 10.59 7.32 25.43
C PHE A 70 11.28 7.77 24.13
N GLU A 71 10.56 7.76 23.00
CA GLU A 71 11.08 8.25 21.71
C GLU A 71 11.53 9.72 21.82
N LYS A 72 10.71 10.57 22.42
CA LYS A 72 10.99 12.00 22.60
C LYS A 72 12.14 12.26 23.58
N LEU A 73 12.07 11.65 24.77
CA LEU A 73 13.05 11.86 25.83
C LEU A 73 14.44 11.34 25.44
N CYS A 74 14.48 10.16 24.81
CA CYS A 74 15.73 9.52 24.44
C CYS A 74 16.27 9.94 23.06
N LYS A 75 15.60 10.87 22.37
CA LYS A 75 15.95 11.31 21.00
C LYS A 75 16.09 10.13 20.03
N LEU A 76 15.13 9.22 20.11
CA LEU A 76 15.07 8.01 19.31
C LEU A 76 14.04 8.16 18.19
N ASN A 77 13.95 7.14 17.35
CA ASN A 77 12.89 7.04 16.36
C ASN A 77 12.31 5.65 16.40
N PHE A 78 11.00 5.51 16.56
CA PHE A 78 10.34 4.24 16.27
C PHE A 78 10.27 4.03 14.75
N PRO A 79 10.25 2.77 14.29
CA PRO A 79 10.02 2.46 12.88
C PRO A 79 8.65 3.01 12.44
N CYS A 80 8.52 3.35 11.16
CA CYS A 80 7.23 3.71 10.58
C CYS A 80 6.32 2.47 10.51
N LEU A 81 5.02 2.66 10.62
CA LEU A 81 4.01 1.67 10.22
C LEU A 81 4.22 1.38 8.73
N LYS A 82 4.88 0.26 8.44
CA LYS A 82 4.91 -0.30 7.09
C LYS A 82 3.64 -1.14 6.91
N GLU A 83 2.58 -0.51 6.43
CA GLU A 83 1.56 -1.24 5.70
C GLU A 83 2.25 -1.68 4.40
N CYS A 84 2.69 -2.95 4.31
CA CYS A 84 3.36 -3.62 3.18
C CYS A 84 4.71 -3.03 2.68
N LYS A 85 5.47 -3.82 1.90
CA LYS A 85 6.60 -3.31 1.10
C LYS A 85 5.99 -2.57 -0.09
N MET A 86 6.37 -1.32 -0.30
CA MET A 86 5.85 -0.53 -1.42
C MET A 86 6.34 -1.14 -2.74
N ASP A 87 5.49 -1.13 -3.75
CA ASP A 87 5.89 -1.48 -5.10
C ASP A 87 6.73 -0.34 -5.69
N ASP A 88 8.02 -0.62 -5.89
CA ASP A 88 8.93 0.34 -6.51
C ASP A 88 8.62 0.51 -8.01
N ASN A 89 8.00 -0.49 -8.66
CA ASN A 89 7.65 -0.46 -10.08
C ASN A 89 6.45 0.44 -10.39
N ASP A 90 5.49 0.53 -9.47
CA ASP A 90 4.32 1.37 -9.67
C ASP A 90 4.70 2.86 -9.51
N PRO A 91 4.57 3.67 -10.57
CA PRO A 91 5.03 5.05 -10.56
C PRO A 91 4.06 6.00 -9.84
N CYS A 92 2.80 5.58 -9.66
CA CYS A 92 1.75 6.41 -9.08
C CYS A 92 1.28 5.91 -7.72
N PRO A 93 0.77 6.82 -6.87
CA PRO A 93 0.10 6.43 -5.64
C PRO A 93 -1.10 5.53 -5.92
N LYS A 94 -1.49 4.75 -4.91
CA LYS A 94 -2.64 3.86 -4.96
C LYS A 94 -3.90 4.66 -5.32
N ASP A 95 -4.66 4.14 -6.27
CA ASP A 95 -5.91 4.72 -6.78
C ASP A 95 -5.75 6.04 -7.56
N TRP A 96 -4.51 6.47 -7.84
CA TRP A 96 -4.22 7.57 -8.77
C TRP A 96 -4.08 7.05 -10.20
N ILE A 97 -4.45 7.86 -11.17
CA ILE A 97 -4.43 7.48 -12.59
C ILE A 97 -3.09 7.91 -13.20
N LEU A 98 -2.38 6.97 -13.83
CA LEU A 98 -1.17 7.28 -14.57
C LEU A 98 -1.50 7.93 -15.92
N LYS A 99 -0.98 9.14 -16.14
CA LYS A 99 -1.00 9.82 -17.44
C LYS A 99 0.29 9.50 -18.17
N SER A 100 0.19 8.99 -19.39
CA SER A 100 1.31 8.68 -20.28
C SER A 100 1.24 9.48 -21.58
N ASP A 101 2.36 9.56 -22.29
CA ASP A 101 2.40 10.07 -23.66
C ASP A 101 1.82 9.06 -24.68
N GLU A 102 1.82 9.43 -25.96
CA GLU A 102 1.35 8.58 -27.06
C GLU A 102 2.17 7.28 -27.22
N PHE A 103 3.38 7.22 -26.65
CA PHE A 103 4.28 6.07 -26.69
C PHE A 103 4.21 5.21 -25.42
N GLY A 104 3.36 5.57 -24.45
CA GLY A 104 3.21 4.86 -23.18
C GLY A 104 4.23 5.27 -22.11
N THR A 105 5.00 6.34 -22.33
CA THR A 105 5.95 6.85 -21.33
C THR A 105 5.20 7.54 -20.18
N PRO A 106 5.42 7.12 -18.92
CA PRO A 106 4.82 7.78 -17.75
C PRO A 106 5.18 9.27 -17.68
N GLN A 107 4.16 10.15 -17.62
CA GLN A 107 4.35 11.60 -17.48
C GLN A 107 4.07 12.08 -16.06
N ASN A 108 2.85 11.90 -15.56
CA ASN A 108 2.39 12.37 -14.25
C ASN A 108 1.26 11.47 -13.71
N CYS A 109 0.87 11.69 -12.45
CA CYS A 109 -0.24 10.99 -11.81
C CYS A 109 -1.38 11.96 -11.53
N LEU A 110 -2.61 11.56 -11.86
CA LEU A 110 -3.81 12.34 -11.60
C LEU A 110 -4.48 11.86 -10.31
N PRO A 111 -4.77 12.76 -9.35
CA PRO A 111 -5.49 12.41 -8.14
C PRO A 111 -6.95 12.03 -8.46
N PRO A 112 -7.58 11.18 -7.62
CA PRO A 112 -9.01 10.91 -7.73
C PRO A 112 -9.85 12.10 -7.24
N ASP A 113 -11.10 12.22 -7.71
CA ASP A 113 -11.98 13.35 -7.41
C ASP A 113 -12.26 13.58 -5.91
N TYR A 114 -12.13 12.53 -5.10
CA TYR A 114 -12.34 12.58 -3.64
C TYR A 114 -11.07 12.96 -2.85
N TYR A 115 -9.92 13.07 -3.52
CA TYR A 115 -8.68 13.41 -2.85
C TYR A 115 -8.63 14.92 -2.55
N ASN A 116 -8.45 15.25 -1.27
CA ASN A 116 -8.45 16.63 -0.77
C ASN A 116 -7.11 17.01 -0.11
N GLY A 117 -6.03 16.33 -0.51
CA GLY A 117 -4.69 16.56 0.02
C GLY A 117 -3.91 17.64 -0.74
N SER A 118 -2.65 17.85 -0.37
CA SER A 118 -1.85 19.00 -0.83
C SER A 118 -1.14 18.79 -2.18
N CYS A 119 -1.29 17.63 -2.80
CA CYS A 119 -0.54 17.23 -4.01
C CYS A 119 -1.46 17.09 -5.21
N ASP A 120 -0.99 17.46 -6.39
CA ASP A 120 -1.79 17.60 -7.60
C ASP A 120 -1.12 16.95 -8.82
N GLU A 121 -1.65 17.22 -10.02
CA GLU A 121 -1.12 16.71 -11.29
C GLU A 121 0.30 17.21 -11.64
N HIS A 122 0.77 18.29 -11.00
CA HIS A 122 2.10 18.85 -11.20
C HIS A 122 3.13 18.25 -10.24
N THR A 123 2.69 17.48 -9.25
CA THR A 123 3.58 16.81 -8.31
C THR A 123 4.38 15.72 -9.04
N LYS A 124 5.71 15.80 -8.94
CA LYS A 124 6.61 14.89 -9.66
C LYS A 124 6.68 13.51 -8.99
N PHE A 125 5.82 12.61 -9.42
CA PHE A 125 5.78 11.21 -8.94
C PHE A 125 6.70 10.25 -9.72
N ILE A 126 7.03 10.58 -10.97
CA ILE A 126 7.78 9.69 -11.86
C ILE A 126 9.29 9.71 -11.53
N GLY A 127 9.90 8.52 -11.45
CA GLY A 127 11.34 8.34 -11.23
C GLY A 127 11.79 8.54 -9.78
N LEU A 128 10.88 8.42 -8.81
CA LEU A 128 11.19 8.53 -7.39
C LEU A 128 11.78 7.25 -6.82
N ASN A 129 12.73 7.40 -5.89
CA ASN A 129 13.22 6.29 -5.07
C ASN A 129 12.30 6.04 -3.86
N SER A 130 12.47 4.89 -3.19
CA SER A 130 11.65 4.49 -2.05
C SER A 130 11.62 5.52 -0.91
N THR A 131 12.73 6.19 -0.61
CA THR A 131 12.77 7.22 0.45
C THR A 131 11.95 8.47 0.11
N LEU A 132 11.92 8.86 -1.17
CA LEU A 132 11.13 9.99 -1.65
C LEU A 132 9.65 9.63 -1.76
N LYS A 133 9.34 8.40 -2.16
CA LYS A 133 7.99 7.85 -2.10
C LYS A 133 7.47 7.91 -0.66
N GLU A 134 8.25 7.47 0.34
CA GLU A 134 7.87 7.56 1.76
C GLU A 134 7.59 9.01 2.20
N SER A 135 8.42 9.99 1.81
CA SER A 135 8.19 11.39 2.18
C SER A 135 6.92 11.95 1.55
N LEU A 136 6.66 11.66 0.27
CA LEU A 136 5.44 12.12 -0.40
C LEU A 136 4.19 11.42 0.13
N ALA A 137 4.27 10.14 0.49
CA ALA A 137 3.18 9.44 1.14
C ALA A 137 2.67 10.22 2.36
N TYR A 138 3.62 10.70 3.18
CA TYR A 138 3.30 11.47 4.35
C TYR A 138 2.87 12.92 4.04
N GLU A 139 3.60 13.61 3.16
CA GLU A 139 3.33 15.03 2.84
C GLU A 139 2.00 15.24 2.11
N CYS A 140 1.64 14.30 1.23
CA CYS A 140 0.42 14.34 0.45
C CYS A 140 -0.75 13.60 1.14
N ASP A 141 -0.51 12.88 2.25
CA ASP A 141 -1.47 11.94 2.83
C ASP A 141 -1.99 10.92 1.80
N ILE A 142 -1.05 10.33 1.05
CA ILE A 142 -1.31 9.34 0.00
C ILE A 142 -0.70 7.99 0.39
N LYS A 143 -1.25 6.91 -0.18
CA LYS A 143 -0.70 5.56 0.00
C LYS A 143 -0.08 5.10 -1.30
N TRP A 144 1.06 4.42 -1.22
CA TRP A 144 1.64 3.74 -2.39
C TRP A 144 1.06 2.33 -2.54
N PRO A 145 1.00 1.79 -3.77
CA PRO A 145 0.66 0.40 -3.98
C PRO A 145 1.62 -0.52 -3.22
N CYS A 146 1.07 -1.59 -2.68
CA CYS A 146 1.86 -2.66 -2.11
C CYS A 146 2.48 -3.47 -3.22
N GLU A 147 3.74 -3.88 -3.06
CA GLU A 147 4.27 -5.02 -3.78
C GLU A 147 3.37 -6.19 -3.43
N ILE A 148 2.62 -6.66 -4.42
CA ILE A 148 1.73 -7.80 -4.23
C ILE A 148 2.64 -8.98 -4.01
N ASP A 149 2.53 -9.58 -2.83
CA ASP A 149 3.24 -10.79 -2.49
C ASP A 149 2.69 -11.92 -3.38
N THR A 150 3.30 -12.11 -4.56
CA THR A 150 2.88 -13.13 -5.53
C THR A 150 2.95 -14.53 -4.95
N THR A 151 3.69 -14.71 -3.85
CA THR A 151 3.73 -15.98 -3.09
C THR A 151 2.41 -16.30 -2.38
N LYS A 152 1.46 -15.36 -2.32
CA LYS A 152 0.14 -15.54 -1.71
C LYS A 152 -1.02 -15.39 -2.69
N LEU A 153 -0.75 -15.26 -3.99
CA LEU A 153 -1.80 -15.16 -4.98
C LEU A 153 -2.41 -16.55 -5.20
N ILE A 154 -3.66 -16.72 -4.77
CA ILE A 154 -4.42 -17.95 -4.95
C ILE A 154 -4.81 -18.09 -6.42
N ASN A 155 -4.39 -19.19 -7.03
CA ASN A 155 -4.70 -19.61 -8.39
C ASN A 155 -6.06 -20.33 -8.44
N TYR A 156 -7.12 -19.56 -8.74
CA TYR A 156 -8.46 -20.09 -8.98
C TYR A 156 -8.68 -20.61 -10.40
N GLU A 157 -7.67 -20.53 -11.29
CA GLU A 157 -7.71 -21.15 -12.61
C GLU A 157 -7.57 -22.68 -12.50
N GLU A 158 -6.93 -23.15 -11.44
CA GLU A 158 -6.85 -24.58 -11.12
C GLU A 158 -8.25 -25.19 -10.91
N TYR A 159 -8.41 -26.40 -11.44
CA TYR A 159 -9.69 -27.10 -11.43
C TYR A 159 -10.06 -27.58 -10.03
N CYS A 160 -9.09 -28.12 -9.29
CA CYS A 160 -9.28 -28.65 -7.94
C CYS A 160 -8.58 -27.79 -6.87
N PRO A 161 -9.11 -27.79 -5.64
CA PRO A 161 -8.42 -27.25 -4.47
C PRO A 161 -7.06 -27.94 -4.24
N GLU A 162 -6.18 -27.28 -3.49
CA GLU A 162 -4.90 -27.83 -3.09
C GLU A 162 -5.10 -29.16 -2.33
N TYR A 163 -4.29 -30.16 -2.64
CA TYR A 163 -4.36 -31.53 -2.10
C TYR A 163 -5.61 -32.35 -2.46
N TRP A 164 -6.54 -31.82 -3.29
CA TRP A 164 -7.66 -32.59 -3.82
C TRP A 164 -7.27 -33.27 -5.13
N THR A 165 -7.69 -34.52 -5.31
CA THR A 165 -7.34 -35.31 -6.51
C THR A 165 -8.44 -35.20 -7.56
N GLN A 166 -8.08 -34.88 -8.80
CA GLN A 166 -9.04 -34.89 -9.90
C GLN A 166 -9.35 -36.32 -10.36
N SER A 167 -10.63 -36.64 -10.41
CA SER A 167 -11.20 -37.88 -10.96
C SER A 167 -12.31 -37.51 -11.94
N GLU A 168 -12.02 -37.64 -13.23
CA GLU A 168 -12.89 -37.18 -14.33
C GLU A 168 -13.27 -35.70 -14.17
N LYS A 169 -14.55 -35.43 -13.86
CA LYS A 169 -15.16 -34.10 -13.64
C LYS A 169 -15.34 -33.74 -12.17
N TYR A 170 -14.75 -34.52 -11.26
CA TYR A 170 -14.88 -34.33 -9.82
C TYR A 170 -13.52 -34.18 -9.17
N CYS A 171 -13.45 -33.33 -8.15
CA CYS A 171 -12.35 -33.24 -7.22
C CYS A 171 -12.71 -34.05 -5.98
N ILE A 172 -11.79 -34.93 -5.57
CA ILE A 172 -11.93 -35.82 -4.42
C ILE A 172 -11.01 -35.31 -3.30
N ALA A 173 -11.59 -35.05 -2.14
CA ALA A 173 -10.87 -34.57 -0.97
C ALA A 173 -9.94 -35.66 -0.40
N PRO A 174 -8.80 -35.26 0.21
CA PRO A 174 -7.92 -36.20 0.89
C PRO A 174 -8.61 -36.83 2.11
N GLN A 175 -8.07 -37.95 2.60
CA GLN A 175 -8.61 -38.61 3.80
C GLN A 175 -8.57 -37.71 5.03
N SER A 176 -7.60 -36.79 5.10
CA SER A 176 -7.41 -35.80 6.17
C SER A 176 -8.43 -34.67 6.17
N TYR A 177 -9.25 -34.53 5.12
CA TYR A 177 -10.23 -33.46 5.06
C TYR A 177 -11.40 -33.72 6.04
N MET A 178 -11.50 -32.84 7.04
CA MET A 178 -12.51 -32.85 8.11
C MET A 178 -13.49 -31.66 8.02
N GLY A 179 -13.43 -30.89 6.93
CA GLY A 179 -14.29 -29.71 6.74
C GLY A 179 -15.77 -30.07 6.54
N PRO A 180 -16.67 -29.06 6.58
CA PRO A 180 -18.11 -29.26 6.60
C PRO A 180 -18.70 -29.73 5.26
N CYS A 181 -17.95 -29.60 4.16
CA CYS A 181 -18.43 -29.92 2.82
C CYS A 181 -18.19 -31.36 2.37
N SER A 182 -18.83 -31.78 1.28
CA SER A 182 -18.70 -33.13 0.72
C SER A 182 -17.30 -33.44 0.19
N LYS A 183 -16.82 -34.67 0.41
CA LYS A 183 -15.51 -35.15 -0.06
C LYS A 183 -15.38 -35.32 -1.60
N LYS A 184 -16.45 -35.05 -2.35
CA LYS A 184 -16.49 -35.13 -3.82
C LYS A 184 -17.29 -33.95 -4.37
N LYS A 185 -16.67 -33.11 -5.21
CA LYS A 185 -17.31 -31.89 -5.76
C LYS A 185 -16.85 -31.63 -7.20
N SER A 186 -17.71 -31.06 -8.04
CA SER A 186 -17.35 -30.60 -9.39
C SER A 186 -17.29 -29.07 -9.44
N PHE A 187 -16.23 -28.52 -10.02
CA PHE A 187 -16.00 -27.08 -10.16
C PHE A 187 -16.09 -26.59 -11.63
N GLN A 188 -16.60 -27.41 -12.54
CA GLN A 188 -16.60 -27.14 -13.99
C GLN A 188 -17.32 -25.84 -14.39
N SER A 189 -18.35 -25.43 -13.65
CA SER A 189 -19.12 -24.19 -13.91
C SER A 189 -18.81 -23.07 -12.92
N PHE A 190 -17.81 -23.25 -12.03
CA PHE A 190 -17.55 -22.33 -10.94
C PHE A 190 -16.57 -21.24 -11.39
N LYS A 191 -17.01 -19.98 -11.30
CA LYS A 191 -16.14 -18.81 -11.47
C LYS A 191 -15.30 -18.55 -10.22
N LYS A 192 -14.28 -17.71 -10.36
CA LYS A 192 -13.32 -17.36 -9.29
C LYS A 192 -14.00 -16.97 -7.98
N GLU A 193 -15.03 -16.14 -8.05
CA GLU A 193 -15.73 -15.62 -6.87
C GLU A 193 -16.43 -16.74 -6.09
N ILE A 194 -17.00 -17.71 -6.82
CA ILE A 194 -17.70 -18.84 -6.24
C ILE A 194 -16.72 -19.88 -5.69
N LYS A 195 -15.58 -20.11 -6.37
CA LYS A 195 -14.51 -20.94 -5.82
C LYS A 195 -13.96 -20.36 -4.52
N LYS A 196 -13.77 -19.03 -4.46
CA LYS A 196 -13.35 -18.32 -3.24
C LYS A 196 -14.35 -18.50 -2.09
N ALA A 197 -15.64 -18.24 -2.32
CA ALA A 197 -16.66 -18.41 -1.28
C ALA A 197 -16.72 -19.87 -0.78
N TYR A 198 -16.57 -20.84 -1.69
CA TYR A 198 -16.52 -22.26 -1.34
C TYR A 198 -15.27 -22.63 -0.52
N ALA A 199 -14.12 -22.01 -0.81
CA ALA A 199 -12.89 -22.15 -0.03
C ALA A 199 -13.12 -21.77 1.44
N GLU A 200 -13.73 -20.60 1.65
CA GLU A 200 -14.04 -20.06 2.97
C GLU A 200 -15.09 -20.90 3.72
N GLU A 201 -16.15 -21.35 3.02
CA GLU A 201 -17.23 -22.15 3.62
C GLU A 201 -16.77 -23.57 3.98
N CYS A 202 -15.92 -24.16 3.16
CA CYS A 202 -15.50 -25.55 3.29
C CYS A 202 -14.17 -25.75 4.00
N ASP A 203 -13.48 -24.67 4.39
CA ASP A 203 -12.14 -24.71 4.98
C ASP A 203 -11.16 -25.48 4.09
N ILE A 204 -11.12 -25.09 2.82
CA ILE A 204 -10.20 -25.65 1.81
C ILE A 204 -9.47 -24.53 1.11
N GLU A 205 -8.26 -24.80 0.65
CA GLU A 205 -7.42 -23.82 -0.03
C GLU A 205 -7.28 -24.18 -1.52
N TRP A 206 -7.18 -23.16 -2.38
CA TRP A 206 -6.81 -23.36 -3.78
C TRP A 206 -5.30 -23.21 -3.95
N PRO A 207 -4.71 -23.84 -4.98
CA PRO A 207 -3.28 -23.76 -5.23
C PRO A 207 -2.81 -22.33 -5.39
N LEU A 208 -1.56 -22.04 -5.04
CA LEU A 208 -0.96 -20.73 -5.28
C LEU A 208 -0.37 -20.66 -6.69
N TYR A 209 -0.32 -19.46 -7.28
CA TYR A 209 0.42 -19.26 -8.53
C TYR A 209 1.90 -19.60 -8.31
N LYS A 210 2.42 -20.57 -9.07
CA LYS A 210 3.85 -20.89 -9.09
C LYS A 210 4.56 -19.88 -9.97
N ASN A 211 4.99 -18.77 -9.37
CA ASN A 211 5.79 -17.68 -9.95
C ASN A 211 6.02 -17.77 -11.48
N SER A 212 5.01 -17.39 -12.26
CA SER A 212 5.21 -16.71 -13.53
C SER A 212 4.94 -15.24 -13.25
N ARG A 213 5.94 -14.39 -13.53
CA ARG A 213 5.76 -12.94 -13.54
C ARG A 213 4.74 -12.64 -14.64
N GLU A 214 3.50 -12.38 -14.28
CA GLU A 214 2.53 -11.83 -15.23
C GLU A 214 2.21 -10.39 -14.85
N GLU A 215 2.21 -9.58 -15.91
CA GLU A 215 2.37 -8.14 -15.93
C GLU A 215 1.27 -7.42 -15.15
N TYR A 216 1.66 -6.67 -14.12
CA TYR A 216 0.81 -5.60 -13.59
C TYR A 216 0.79 -4.48 -14.61
N LEU A 217 -0.27 -4.44 -15.42
CA LEU A 217 -0.56 -3.30 -16.28
C LEU A 217 -1.15 -2.19 -15.41
N PRO A 218 -0.46 -1.04 -15.27
CA PRO A 218 -1.03 0.09 -14.56
C PRO A 218 -2.34 0.52 -15.24
N LYS A 219 -3.29 1.05 -14.46
CA LYS A 219 -4.53 1.62 -14.98
C LYS A 219 -4.19 2.88 -15.79
N ILE A 220 -3.90 2.72 -17.07
CA ILE A 220 -3.56 3.80 -17.99
C ILE A 220 -4.85 4.44 -18.48
N SER A 221 -4.94 5.76 -18.38
CA SER A 221 -5.95 6.52 -19.10
C SER A 221 -5.53 6.61 -20.57
N THR A 222 -6.04 5.72 -21.42
CA THR A 222 -5.95 5.91 -22.87
C THR A 222 -6.70 7.18 -23.23
N LEU A 223 -6.01 8.17 -23.80
CA LEU A 223 -6.64 9.30 -24.47
C LEU A 223 -7.43 8.75 -25.66
N ARG A 224 -8.68 8.33 -25.44
CA ARG A 224 -9.64 8.19 -26.52
C ARG A 224 -9.80 9.58 -27.12
N LYS A 225 -9.36 9.75 -28.37
CA LYS A 225 -9.80 10.85 -29.25
C LYS A 225 -11.31 10.73 -29.42
N GLY A 226 -12.07 11.22 -28.44
CA GLY A 226 -13.45 11.59 -28.62
C GLY A 226 -13.45 12.86 -29.45
N LYS A 227 -13.77 12.74 -30.74
CA LYS A 227 -14.19 13.90 -31.55
C LYS A 227 -15.53 14.37 -30.98
N TYR A 228 -15.50 15.15 -29.91
CA TYR A 228 -16.67 15.89 -29.45
C TYR A 228 -16.48 17.34 -29.87
N SER A 229 -17.21 17.74 -30.91
CA SER A 229 -17.45 19.14 -31.24
C SER A 229 -18.48 19.68 -30.24
N TYR A 230 -18.14 20.75 -29.52
CA TYR A 230 -19.07 21.48 -28.68
C TYR A 230 -19.86 22.49 -29.52
N GLY A 231 -21.19 22.49 -29.37
CA GLY A 231 -22.12 23.47 -29.94
C GLY A 231 -23.54 23.20 -29.48
N SER A 232 -24.45 24.16 -29.65
CA SER A 232 -25.84 24.01 -29.24
C SER A 232 -26.52 22.86 -30.01
N VAL A 233 -27.11 21.93 -29.27
CA VAL A 233 -27.75 20.73 -29.80
C VAL A 233 -29.26 20.93 -29.91
N GLU A 234 -29.83 20.54 -31.04
CA GLU A 234 -31.28 20.60 -31.25
C GLU A 234 -32.01 19.57 -30.39
N PRO A 235 -33.07 19.93 -29.64
CA PRO A 235 -33.67 19.05 -28.63
C PRO A 235 -34.34 17.78 -29.15
N ILE A 236 -34.63 17.68 -30.45
CA ILE A 236 -35.45 16.59 -31.02
C ILE A 236 -34.60 15.63 -31.87
N THR A 237 -33.58 16.13 -32.57
CA THR A 237 -32.77 15.34 -33.51
C THR A 237 -31.34 15.07 -33.00
N GLY A 238 -30.87 15.81 -31.99
CA GLY A 238 -29.52 15.62 -31.44
C GLY A 238 -28.38 16.16 -32.33
N ASN A 239 -28.68 16.91 -33.39
CA ASN A 239 -27.67 17.52 -34.25
C ASN A 239 -27.16 18.85 -33.69
N ILE A 240 -25.86 19.15 -33.89
CA ILE A 240 -25.19 20.38 -33.43
C ILE A 240 -25.38 21.47 -34.50
N ILE A 241 -25.94 22.64 -34.13
CA ILE A 241 -26.40 23.65 -35.10
C ILE A 241 -25.38 24.77 -35.37
N SER A 242 -24.33 24.93 -34.57
CA SER A 242 -23.36 26.00 -34.88
C SER A 242 -21.97 25.74 -34.34
N THR A 243 -20.99 25.75 -35.26
CA THR A 243 -19.59 26.02 -34.96
C THR A 243 -19.42 27.54 -34.89
N MET A 244 -19.18 28.09 -33.69
CA MET A 244 -18.73 29.49 -33.59
C MET A 244 -17.40 29.62 -34.32
N LYS A 245 -17.35 30.57 -35.26
CA LYS A 245 -16.22 30.84 -36.16
C LYS A 245 -15.15 31.64 -35.46
#